data_AF-A0A2N2TCU4-F1
#
_entry.id   AF-A0A2N2TCU4-F1
#
_cell.length_a   1.000
_cell.length_b   1.000
_cell.length_c   1.000
_cell.angle_alpha   90.00
_cell.angle_beta   90.00
_cell.angle_gamma   90.00
#
_symmetry.space_group_name_H-M   'P 1'
#
loop_
_entity.id
_entity.type
_entity.pdbx_description
1 polymer ?
#
loop_
_entity_poly.entity_id
_entity_poly.type
_entity_poly.pdbx_seq_one_letter_code
_entity_poly.pdbx_strand_id
1 'polypeptide(L)'
;MNWKSVFFIAAVAFGAYQHQTSRPVKPPAGVLAAEVPRQVGTRQAAFDFNGFRVTPLHDFSIQARVLGVEAYRFDREASLSPVDLALGWGPMSDSEVLQHIDISQSGRFYFWRGKDLPVPQRDIERSSANMHMIPADKAIERRLKSVREGQVVRIEGWLVEARSPDGFFWRSSLTRDDTGAGACELIFVKNLQVL
;
A
#
# COMPACT_ATOMS: atom_id res chain seq x y z
N MET A 1 -29.73 -30.81 9.21
CA MET A 1 -29.38 -29.37 9.08
C MET A 1 -29.50 -28.99 7.61
N ASN A 2 -30.28 -27.98 7.26
CA ASN A 2 -30.51 -27.56 5.87
C ASN A 2 -29.23 -26.92 5.29
N TRP A 3 -28.88 -27.19 4.04
CA TRP A 3 -27.77 -26.53 3.31
C TRP A 3 -27.78 -25.01 3.45
N LYS A 4 -28.98 -24.39 3.45
CA LYS A 4 -29.15 -22.95 3.68
C LYS A 4 -28.61 -22.50 5.04
N SER A 5 -28.83 -23.30 6.08
CA SER A 5 -28.32 -23.03 7.43
C SER A 5 -26.80 -23.20 7.48
N VAL A 6 -26.24 -24.21 6.81
CA VAL A 6 -24.79 -24.42 6.72
C VAL A 6 -24.11 -23.25 5.99
N PHE A 7 -24.66 -22.83 4.84
CA PHE A 7 -24.15 -21.70 4.08
C PHE A 7 -24.22 -20.39 4.88
N PHE A 8 -25.34 -20.14 5.56
CA PHE A 8 -25.49 -18.95 6.39
C PHE A 8 -24.47 -18.92 7.54
N ILE A 9 -24.29 -20.04 8.24
CA ILE A 9 -23.28 -20.16 9.31
C ILE A 9 -21.88 -19.94 8.74
N ALA A 10 -21.56 -20.51 7.58
CA ALA A 10 -20.26 -20.32 6.92
C ALA A 10 -20.03 -18.86 6.51
N ALA A 11 -21.04 -18.18 5.97
CA ALA A 11 -20.95 -16.77 5.59
C ALA A 11 -20.76 -15.85 6.81
N VAL A 12 -21.49 -16.11 7.91
CA VAL A 12 -21.33 -15.36 9.18
C VAL A 12 -19.97 -15.63 9.80
N ALA A 13 -19.52 -16.89 9.86
CA ALA A 13 -18.20 -17.25 10.39
C ALA A 13 -17.07 -16.64 9.55
N PHE A 14 -17.20 -16.66 8.22
CA PHE A 14 -16.25 -15.99 7.32
C PHE A 14 -16.25 -14.48 7.52
N GLY A 15 -17.43 -13.85 7.63
CA GLY A 15 -17.54 -12.42 7.91
C GLY A 15 -16.93 -12.02 9.26
N ALA A 16 -17.17 -12.81 10.32
CA ALA A 16 -16.60 -12.60 11.63
C ALA A 16 -15.07 -12.78 11.64
N TYR A 17 -14.58 -13.82 10.96
CA TYR A 17 -13.14 -14.06 10.79
C TYR A 17 -12.47 -12.88 10.08
N GLN A 18 -13.01 -12.46 8.94
CA GLN A 18 -12.51 -11.31 8.17
C GLN A 18 -12.53 -10.03 9.00
N HIS A 19 -13.62 -9.76 9.73
CA HIS A 19 -13.68 -8.58 10.60
C HIS A 19 -12.61 -8.62 11.69
N GLN A 20 -12.37 -9.78 12.30
CA GLN A 20 -11.37 -9.90 13.35
C GLN A 20 -9.95 -9.79 12.81
N THR A 21 -9.66 -10.38 11.64
CA THR A 21 -8.33 -10.38 11.05
C THR A 21 -7.98 -9.04 10.40
N SER A 22 -8.95 -8.27 9.93
CA SER A 22 -8.71 -6.97 9.28
C SER A 22 -8.84 -5.77 10.23
N ARG A 23 -9.05 -6.02 11.53
CA ARG A 23 -9.17 -4.94 12.52
C ARG A 23 -7.90 -4.08 12.56
N PRO A 24 -8.03 -2.74 12.49
CA PRO A 24 -6.92 -1.83 12.67
C PRO A 24 -6.22 -2.09 14.00
N VAL A 25 -4.88 -2.06 13.96
CA VAL A 25 -4.06 -2.10 15.17
C VAL A 25 -4.07 -0.71 15.78
N LYS A 26 -4.24 -0.60 17.11
CA LYS A 26 -4.05 0.67 17.82
C LYS A 26 -2.56 0.85 18.12
N PRO A 27 -1.85 1.74 17.40
CA PRO A 27 -0.44 1.93 17.65
C PRO A 27 -0.21 2.88 18.83
N PRO A 28 1.02 2.95 19.38
CA PRO A 28 1.35 3.92 20.41
C PRO A 28 1.22 5.37 19.92
N ALA A 29 1.21 6.31 20.86
CA ALA A 29 1.20 7.74 20.54
C ALA A 29 2.54 8.19 19.92
N GLY A 30 2.51 9.29 19.17
CA GLY A 30 3.68 9.91 18.55
C GLY A 30 4.05 9.35 17.17
N VAL A 31 5.17 9.87 16.64
CA VAL A 31 5.74 9.54 15.32
C VAL A 31 6.34 8.13 15.33
N LEU A 32 5.84 7.26 14.45
CA LEU A 32 6.23 5.84 14.40
C LEU A 32 7.25 5.53 13.29
N ALA A 33 7.33 6.41 12.29
CA ALA A 33 8.20 6.24 11.13
C ALA A 33 8.69 7.62 10.68
N ALA A 34 9.72 8.13 11.34
CA ALA A 34 10.19 9.51 11.14
C ALA A 34 10.92 9.74 9.80
N GLU A 35 11.52 8.70 9.23
CA GLU A 35 12.38 8.81 8.05
C GLU A 35 11.56 8.92 6.76
N VAL A 36 12.04 9.74 5.82
CA VAL A 36 11.50 9.81 4.47
C VAL A 36 11.91 8.57 3.64
N PRO A 37 11.13 8.19 2.61
CA PRO A 37 11.47 7.05 1.76
C PRO A 37 12.81 7.27 1.05
N ARG A 38 13.67 6.24 1.07
CA ARG A 38 14.94 6.24 0.36
C ARG A 38 14.72 5.80 -1.08
N GLN A 39 15.12 6.65 -2.02
CA GLN A 39 15.05 6.39 -3.46
C GLN A 39 16.42 6.67 -4.10
N VAL A 40 17.02 5.66 -4.73
CA VAL A 40 18.37 5.76 -5.33
C VAL A 40 18.37 5.15 -6.72
N GLY A 41 19.07 5.77 -7.67
CA GLY A 41 19.16 5.27 -9.05
C GLY A 41 19.66 3.83 -9.07
N THR A 42 18.99 2.98 -9.86
CA THR A 42 19.31 1.55 -9.95
C THR A 42 19.97 1.21 -11.28
N ARG A 43 20.74 0.12 -11.31
CA ARG A 43 21.34 -0.45 -12.54
C ARG A 43 20.76 -1.82 -12.90
N GLN A 44 19.66 -2.20 -12.24
CA GLN A 44 19.03 -3.48 -12.46
C GLN A 44 18.42 -3.54 -13.86
N ALA A 45 18.66 -4.65 -14.56
CA ALA A 45 18.10 -4.87 -15.88
C ALA A 45 16.59 -5.14 -15.78
N ALA A 46 15.88 -4.81 -16.86
CA ALA A 46 14.49 -5.22 -17.00
C ALA A 46 14.38 -6.75 -17.09
N PHE A 47 13.28 -7.30 -16.58
CA PHE A 47 13.01 -8.74 -16.53
C PHE A 47 11.54 -9.02 -16.83
N ASP A 48 11.24 -10.28 -17.15
CA ASP A 48 9.86 -10.70 -17.40
C ASP A 48 9.26 -11.26 -16.11
N PHE A 49 8.04 -10.84 -15.81
CA PHE A 49 7.32 -11.22 -14.59
C PHE A 49 5.83 -11.32 -14.88
N ASN A 50 5.26 -12.53 -14.73
CA ASN A 50 3.82 -12.79 -14.93
C ASN A 50 3.25 -12.26 -16.25
N GLY A 51 4.01 -12.32 -17.35
CA GLY A 51 3.58 -11.83 -18.67
C GLY A 51 3.81 -10.32 -18.90
N PHE A 52 4.40 -9.62 -17.92
CA PHE A 52 4.81 -8.23 -18.02
C PHE A 52 6.32 -8.11 -18.17
N ARG A 53 6.77 -7.13 -18.96
CA ARG A 53 8.14 -6.63 -18.93
C ARG A 53 8.25 -5.58 -17.83
N VAL A 54 8.96 -5.91 -16.74
CA VAL A 54 9.18 -5.03 -15.60
C VAL A 54 10.55 -4.39 -15.70
N THR A 55 10.60 -3.05 -15.62
CA THR A 55 11.82 -2.25 -15.67
C THR A 55 12.03 -1.55 -14.33
N PRO A 56 13.05 -1.93 -13.54
CA PRO A 56 13.47 -1.18 -12.37
C PRO A 56 13.90 0.25 -12.72
N LEU A 57 13.38 1.23 -11.99
CA LEU A 57 13.69 2.65 -12.14
C LEU A 57 14.61 3.12 -11.01
N HIS A 58 14.30 2.77 -9.77
CA HIS A 58 15.07 3.13 -8.57
C HIS A 58 15.02 2.02 -7.53
N ASP A 59 16.10 1.85 -6.77
CA ASP A 59 16.07 1.12 -5.51
C ASP A 59 15.27 1.92 -4.50
N PHE A 60 14.35 1.25 -3.81
CA PHE A 60 13.39 1.87 -2.92
C PHE A 60 13.35 1.17 -1.56
N SER A 61 13.34 1.96 -0.49
CA SER A 61 13.15 1.48 0.87
C SER A 61 12.34 2.49 1.67
N ILE A 62 11.38 1.99 2.45
CA ILE A 62 10.54 2.82 3.32
C ILE A 62 10.27 2.08 4.63
N GLN A 63 10.32 2.83 5.73
CA GLN A 63 9.60 2.48 6.95
C GLN A 63 8.40 3.42 7.05
N ALA A 64 7.20 2.88 7.18
CA ALA A 64 5.97 3.69 7.20
C ALA A 64 4.88 3.04 8.05
N ARG A 65 3.98 3.88 8.55
CA ARG A 65 2.70 3.46 9.13
C ARG A 65 1.72 3.17 8.01
N VAL A 66 0.99 2.07 8.13
CA VAL A 66 -0.10 1.69 7.23
C VAL A 66 -1.34 2.48 7.63
N LEU A 67 -1.81 3.33 6.72
CA LEU A 67 -2.99 4.18 6.87
C LEU A 67 -4.24 3.56 6.25
N GLY A 68 -4.05 2.62 5.34
CA GLY A 68 -5.12 1.89 4.68
C GLY A 68 -4.56 0.71 3.91
N VAL A 69 -5.40 -0.29 3.70
CA VAL A 69 -5.12 -1.46 2.88
C VAL A 69 -6.30 -1.71 1.96
N GLU A 70 -6.06 -1.76 0.66
CA GLU A 70 -7.08 -2.12 -0.33
C GLU A 70 -6.61 -3.31 -1.17
N ALA A 71 -7.48 -4.30 -1.34
CA ALA A 71 -7.15 -5.57 -1.97
C ALA A 71 -7.95 -5.78 -3.25
N TYR A 72 -7.23 -5.94 -4.37
CA TYR A 72 -7.82 -6.05 -5.69
C TYR A 72 -7.78 -7.48 -6.19
N ARG A 73 -8.86 -7.91 -6.85
CA ARG A 73 -9.00 -9.28 -7.41
C ARG A 73 -9.55 -9.33 -8.83
N PHE A 74 -10.22 -8.27 -9.28
CA PHE A 74 -11.09 -8.33 -10.45
C PHE A 74 -10.72 -7.34 -11.55
N ASP A 75 -9.88 -6.35 -11.27
CA ASP A 75 -9.36 -5.45 -12.29
C ASP A 75 -8.13 -6.06 -12.98
N ARG A 76 -7.73 -5.45 -14.10
CA ARG A 76 -6.62 -5.94 -14.92
C ARG A 76 -5.31 -5.92 -14.15
N GLU A 77 -5.15 -4.84 -13.39
CA GLU A 77 -3.99 -4.49 -12.57
C GLU A 77 -3.79 -5.47 -11.41
N ALA A 78 -4.84 -6.12 -10.88
CA ALA A 78 -4.73 -7.05 -9.74
C ALA A 78 -3.80 -8.24 -9.98
N SER A 79 -3.64 -8.65 -11.24
CA SER A 79 -2.71 -9.72 -11.61
C SER A 79 -1.24 -9.36 -11.33
N LEU A 80 -0.92 -8.06 -11.35
CA LEU A 80 0.40 -7.53 -11.12
C LEU A 80 0.53 -6.91 -9.72
N SER A 81 -0.41 -6.02 -9.35
CA SER A 81 -0.50 -5.38 -8.03
C SER A 81 -1.82 -5.74 -7.32
N PRO A 82 -1.84 -6.85 -6.55
CA PRO A 82 -3.06 -7.31 -5.87
C PRO A 82 -3.39 -6.52 -4.59
N VAL A 83 -2.47 -5.70 -4.08
CA VAL A 83 -2.66 -4.93 -2.84
C VAL A 83 -2.11 -3.52 -3.04
N ASP A 84 -2.91 -2.52 -2.66
CA ASP A 84 -2.45 -1.15 -2.51
C ASP A 84 -2.39 -0.81 -1.01
N LEU A 85 -1.35 -0.07 -0.62
CA LEU A 85 -1.19 0.43 0.74
C LEU A 85 -1.19 1.95 0.71
N ALA A 86 -2.07 2.56 1.49
CA ALA A 86 -1.89 3.95 1.89
C ALA A 86 -0.86 3.98 3.01
N LEU A 87 0.27 4.66 2.80
CA LEU A 87 1.40 4.70 3.72
C LEU A 87 1.66 6.13 4.18
N GLY A 88 2.02 6.27 5.47
CA GLY A 88 2.39 7.53 6.10
C GLY A 88 3.74 7.44 6.80
N TRP A 89 4.58 8.43 6.60
CA TRP A 89 5.84 8.65 7.31
C TRP A 89 5.83 10.06 7.93
N GLY A 90 6.86 10.41 8.71
CA GLY A 90 6.94 11.71 9.37
C GLY A 90 5.64 12.07 10.13
N PRO A 91 5.06 13.25 9.90
CA PRO A 91 3.78 13.67 10.48
C PRO A 91 2.62 12.69 10.23
N MET A 92 2.57 12.05 9.07
CA MET A 92 1.52 11.07 8.74
C MET A 92 1.78 9.68 9.31
N SER A 93 2.84 9.51 10.11
CA SER A 93 2.98 8.35 11.00
C SER A 93 2.52 8.65 12.43
N ASP A 94 2.28 9.93 12.76
CA ASP A 94 1.94 10.38 14.11
C ASP A 94 0.47 10.12 14.44
N SER A 95 0.23 9.41 15.55
CA SER A 95 -1.12 9.17 16.06
C SER A 95 -1.86 10.45 16.45
N GLU A 96 -1.17 11.48 16.94
CA GLU A 96 -1.79 12.76 17.32
C GLU A 96 -2.23 13.57 16.10
N VAL A 97 -1.58 13.38 14.95
CA VAL A 97 -2.01 13.97 13.68
C VAL A 97 -3.16 13.18 13.08
N LEU A 98 -3.02 11.86 13.00
CA LEU A 98 -3.98 11.00 12.30
C LEU A 98 -5.35 10.93 12.97
N GLN A 99 -5.48 11.20 14.28
CA GLN A 99 -6.78 11.26 14.93
C GLN A 99 -7.69 12.39 14.40
N HIS A 100 -7.13 13.38 13.70
CA HIS A 100 -7.86 14.49 13.08
C HIS A 100 -8.14 14.28 11.58
N ILE A 101 -7.74 13.14 11.01
CA ILE A 101 -7.78 12.88 9.57
C ILE A 101 -8.57 11.60 9.30
N ASP A 102 -9.65 11.72 8.52
CA ASP A 102 -10.33 10.55 7.96
C ASP A 102 -9.59 10.13 6.68
N ILE A 103 -9.24 8.85 6.56
CA ILE A 103 -8.57 8.27 5.39
C ILE A 103 -9.43 7.16 4.79
N SER A 104 -9.48 7.10 3.46
CA SER A 104 -10.13 6.02 2.72
C SER A 104 -9.37 5.66 1.45
N GLN A 105 -9.61 4.46 0.92
CA GLN A 105 -9.07 4.02 -0.36
C GLN A 105 -10.20 3.55 -1.29
N SER A 106 -10.06 3.84 -2.58
CA SER A 106 -10.94 3.33 -3.63
C SER A 106 -10.31 3.56 -5.00
N GLY A 107 -10.60 2.67 -5.95
CA GLY A 107 -10.28 2.86 -7.36
C GLY A 107 -8.80 3.08 -7.65
N ARG A 108 -7.89 2.43 -6.91
CA ARG A 108 -6.43 2.59 -6.99
C ARG A 108 -5.91 3.92 -6.45
N PHE A 109 -6.69 4.62 -5.63
CA PHE A 109 -6.28 5.86 -4.96
C PHE A 109 -6.59 5.82 -3.48
N TYR A 110 -5.98 6.74 -2.74
CA TYR A 110 -6.39 7.07 -1.38
C TYR A 110 -6.88 8.52 -1.32
N PHE A 111 -7.75 8.78 -0.35
CA PHE A 111 -8.35 10.06 -0.08
C PHE A 111 -8.19 10.35 1.40
N TRP A 112 -7.98 11.61 1.74
CA TRP A 112 -7.96 12.06 3.11
C TRP A 112 -8.75 13.36 3.25
N ARG A 113 -9.30 13.59 4.44
CA ARG A 113 -9.99 14.83 4.79
C ARG A 113 -9.79 15.13 6.27
N GLY A 114 -9.72 16.40 6.62
CA GLY A 114 -9.70 16.88 8.00
C GLY A 114 -10.25 18.30 8.05
N LYS A 115 -10.85 18.67 9.18
CA LYS A 115 -11.38 20.03 9.39
C LYS A 115 -10.32 20.92 10.03
N ASP A 116 -9.83 20.52 11.19
CA ASP A 116 -8.83 21.24 11.97
C ASP A 116 -7.53 20.44 11.92
N LEU A 117 -6.69 20.74 10.93
CA LEU A 117 -5.43 20.01 10.71
C LEU A 117 -4.37 20.49 11.71
N PRO A 118 -3.77 19.59 12.51
CA PRO A 118 -2.73 19.95 13.48
C PRO A 118 -1.37 20.26 12.83
N VAL A 119 -1.22 19.94 11.53
CA VAL A 119 -0.05 20.24 10.71
C VAL A 119 -0.50 20.86 9.38
N PRO A 120 0.38 21.61 8.68
CA PRO A 120 0.09 22.13 7.36
C PRO A 120 -0.36 21.04 6.37
N GLN A 121 -1.36 21.33 5.55
CA GLN A 121 -1.86 20.41 4.50
C GLN A 121 -0.72 19.87 3.61
N ARG A 122 0.24 20.72 3.25
CA ARG A 122 1.39 20.33 2.42
C ARG A 122 2.26 19.27 3.08
N ASP A 123 2.33 19.23 4.41
CA ASP A 123 3.10 18.22 5.14
C ASP A 123 2.37 16.88 5.13
N ILE A 124 1.03 16.87 5.15
CA ILE A 124 0.22 15.66 4.95
C ILE A 124 0.48 15.08 3.56
N GLU A 125 0.37 15.92 2.53
CA GLU A 125 0.56 15.53 1.12
C GLU A 125 1.97 14.98 0.85
N ARG A 126 3.01 15.56 1.46
CA ARG A 126 4.41 15.12 1.28
C ARG A 126 4.82 13.94 2.14
N SER A 127 4.01 13.62 3.14
CA SER A 127 4.32 12.58 4.13
C SER A 127 3.44 11.35 4.00
N SER A 128 2.59 11.28 2.97
CA SER A 128 1.76 10.11 2.70
C SER A 128 1.58 9.87 1.21
N ALA A 129 1.42 8.59 0.85
CA ALA A 129 1.16 8.20 -0.54
C ALA A 129 0.39 6.87 -0.60
N ASN A 130 -0.34 6.68 -1.71
CA ASN A 130 -0.86 5.37 -2.08
C ASN A 130 0.16 4.68 -2.96
N MET A 131 0.53 3.46 -2.58
CA MET A 131 1.55 2.69 -3.28
C MET A 131 1.00 1.33 -3.72
N HIS A 132 1.28 0.97 -4.97
CA HIS A 132 0.84 -0.27 -5.61
C HIS A 132 1.89 -1.35 -5.44
N MET A 133 1.53 -2.46 -4.78
CA MET A 133 2.48 -3.50 -4.38
C MET A 133 2.49 -4.68 -5.36
N ILE A 134 3.56 -4.79 -6.14
CA ILE A 134 3.87 -5.97 -6.95
C ILE A 134 4.70 -6.94 -6.08
N PRO A 135 4.14 -8.07 -5.61
CA PRO A 135 4.90 -9.01 -4.80
C PRO A 135 5.94 -9.76 -5.65
N ALA A 136 7.21 -9.80 -5.20
CA ALA A 136 8.25 -10.56 -5.91
C ALA A 136 7.98 -12.07 -5.96
N ASP A 137 7.25 -12.60 -4.97
CA ASP A 137 6.87 -14.00 -4.89
C ASP A 137 5.59 -14.22 -4.07
N LYS A 138 5.15 -15.48 -3.98
CA LYS A 138 3.94 -15.87 -3.22
C LYS A 138 4.08 -15.66 -1.71
N ALA A 139 5.28 -15.66 -1.14
CA ALA A 139 5.48 -15.40 0.28
C ALA A 139 5.28 -13.91 0.59
N ILE A 140 5.83 -13.01 -0.25
CA ILE A 140 5.59 -11.57 -0.17
C ILE A 140 4.11 -11.25 -0.39
N GLU A 141 3.46 -11.88 -1.37
CA GLU A 141 2.02 -11.70 -1.62
C GLU A 141 1.18 -12.05 -0.38
N ARG A 142 1.48 -13.16 0.30
CA ARG A 142 0.78 -13.56 1.54
C ARG A 142 1.02 -12.56 2.66
N ARG A 143 2.25 -12.05 2.82
CA ARG A 143 2.58 -11.05 3.83
C ARG A 143 1.83 -9.75 3.57
N LEU A 144 1.83 -9.25 2.34
CA LEU A 144 1.08 -8.06 1.94
C LEU A 144 -0.42 -8.20 2.28
N LYS A 145 -1.03 -9.34 1.96
CA LYS A 145 -2.44 -9.62 2.27
C LYS A 145 -2.73 -9.74 3.78
N SER A 146 -1.71 -9.87 4.62
CA SER A 146 -1.84 -9.92 6.08
C SER A 146 -1.53 -8.59 6.77
N VAL A 147 -1.06 -7.59 6.01
CA VAL A 147 -0.84 -6.23 6.52
C VAL A 147 -2.18 -5.63 6.92
N ARG A 148 -2.18 -4.89 8.03
CA ARG A 148 -3.34 -4.24 8.61
C ARG A 148 -3.07 -2.77 8.83
N GLU A 149 -4.14 -1.98 8.76
CA GLU A 149 -4.12 -0.59 9.15
C GLU A 149 -3.56 -0.40 10.56
N GLY A 150 -2.78 0.66 10.76
CA GLY A 150 -2.11 1.01 12.01
C GLY A 150 -0.77 0.32 12.24
N GLN A 151 -0.42 -0.73 11.49
CA GLN A 151 0.89 -1.37 11.61
C GLN A 151 2.00 -0.48 11.07
N VAL A 152 3.22 -0.64 11.60
CA VAL A 152 4.42 -0.08 10.99
C VAL A 152 5.07 -1.19 10.16
N VAL A 153 5.41 -0.88 8.92
CA VAL A 153 6.05 -1.82 8.00
C VAL A 153 7.36 -1.26 7.48
N ARG A 154 8.30 -2.15 7.20
CA ARG A 154 9.48 -1.88 6.37
C ARG A 154 9.31 -2.61 5.05
N ILE A 155 9.42 -1.86 3.96
CA ILE A 155 9.31 -2.36 2.58
C ILE A 155 10.61 -2.04 1.85
N GLU A 156 11.15 -3.04 1.15
CA GLU A 156 12.32 -2.87 0.29
C GLU A 156 12.04 -3.49 -1.08
N GLY A 157 12.51 -2.82 -2.12
CA GLY A 157 12.21 -3.22 -3.49
C GLY A 157 12.70 -2.22 -4.52
N TRP A 158 11.95 -2.13 -5.61
CA TRP A 158 12.20 -1.19 -6.69
C TRP A 158 10.97 -0.38 -7.03
N LEU A 159 11.14 0.92 -7.28
CA LEU A 159 10.16 1.65 -8.09
C LEU A 159 10.30 1.13 -9.51
N VAL A 160 9.20 0.75 -10.14
CA VAL A 160 9.23 0.09 -11.46
C VAL A 160 8.29 0.71 -12.48
N GLU A 161 8.53 0.36 -13.72
CA GLU A 161 7.57 0.43 -14.81
C GLU A 161 7.24 -0.98 -15.27
N ALA A 162 5.99 -1.23 -15.62
CA ALA A 162 5.52 -2.49 -16.18
C ALA A 162 4.82 -2.28 -17.53
N ARG A 163 5.11 -3.15 -18.50
CA ARG A 163 4.48 -3.17 -19.82
C ARG A 163 4.03 -4.57 -20.20
N SER A 164 3.00 -4.72 -21.02
CA SER A 164 2.68 -6.00 -21.68
C SER A 164 2.42 -5.83 -23.18
N PRO A 165 2.52 -6.91 -23.98
CA PRO A 165 2.41 -6.84 -25.44
C PRO A 165 1.07 -6.31 -25.98
N ASP A 166 0.01 -6.39 -25.16
CA ASP A 166 -1.33 -5.89 -25.44
C ASP A 166 -1.49 -4.38 -25.15
N GLY A 167 -0.39 -3.65 -24.96
CA GLY A 167 -0.37 -2.21 -24.79
C GLY A 167 -0.56 -1.72 -23.35
N PHE A 168 -0.59 -2.61 -22.35
CA PHE A 168 -0.57 -2.18 -20.95
C PHE A 168 0.69 -1.37 -20.64
N PHE A 169 0.53 -0.31 -19.87
CA PHE A 169 1.61 0.51 -19.37
C PHE A 169 1.27 1.04 -17.98
N TRP A 170 2.13 0.78 -17.00
CA TRP A 170 2.01 1.33 -15.66
C TRP A 170 3.39 1.72 -15.15
N ARG A 171 3.57 2.98 -14.80
CA ARG A 171 4.85 3.53 -14.36
C ARG A 171 4.69 4.14 -12.98
N SER A 172 5.64 3.84 -12.08
CA SER A 172 5.74 4.50 -10.78
C SER A 172 5.95 6.00 -10.93
N SER A 173 5.31 6.79 -10.06
CA SER A 173 5.86 8.12 -9.76
C SER A 173 7.28 8.00 -9.21
N LEU A 174 8.12 8.98 -9.56
CA LEU A 174 9.48 9.15 -9.05
C LEU A 174 9.63 10.48 -8.30
N THR A 175 8.55 11.26 -8.22
CA THR A 175 8.50 12.57 -7.57
C THR A 175 7.88 12.38 -6.19
N ARG A 176 8.24 13.26 -5.24
CA ARG A 176 7.75 13.20 -3.85
C ARG A 176 6.64 14.21 -3.56
N ASP A 177 6.51 15.20 -4.43
CA ASP A 177 5.70 16.40 -4.22
C ASP A 177 4.49 16.46 -5.18
N ASP A 178 4.29 15.43 -5.98
CA ASP A 178 3.15 15.30 -6.88
C ASP A 178 1.92 14.76 -6.16
N THR A 179 0.75 15.22 -6.62
CA THR A 179 -0.54 14.83 -6.06
C THR A 179 -1.49 14.48 -7.21
N GLY A 180 -2.50 13.65 -6.92
CA GLY A 180 -3.52 13.26 -7.89
C GLY A 180 -3.10 12.11 -8.82
N ALA A 181 -3.73 12.06 -9.99
CA ALA A 181 -3.54 10.96 -10.94
C ALA A 181 -2.11 10.90 -11.46
N GLY A 182 -1.44 9.77 -11.25
CA GLY A 182 -0.03 9.57 -11.64
C GLY A 182 0.99 9.81 -10.54
N ALA A 183 0.56 10.26 -9.35
CA ALA A 183 1.45 10.45 -8.20
C ALA A 183 1.73 9.17 -7.39
N CYS A 184 1.04 8.07 -7.70
CA CYS A 184 1.18 6.82 -6.96
C CYS A 184 2.44 6.06 -7.37
N GLU A 185 3.17 5.53 -6.40
CA GLU A 185 4.32 4.68 -6.66
C GLU A 185 3.90 3.25 -7.02
N LEU A 186 4.62 2.64 -7.97
CA LEU A 186 4.48 1.23 -8.35
C LEU A 186 5.74 0.49 -7.88
N ILE A 187 5.59 -0.39 -6.90
CA ILE A 187 6.72 -0.99 -6.18
C ILE A 187 6.78 -2.48 -6.44
N PHE A 188 7.92 -2.95 -6.95
CA PHE A 188 8.27 -4.37 -6.93
C PHE A 188 8.86 -4.73 -5.56
N VAL A 189 8.04 -5.32 -4.70
CA VAL A 189 8.33 -5.60 -3.30
C VAL A 189 9.14 -6.88 -3.19
N LYS A 190 10.38 -6.75 -2.73
CA LYS A 190 11.30 -7.88 -2.50
C LYS A 190 11.34 -8.30 -1.05
N ASN A 191 11.13 -7.36 -0.14
CA ASN A 191 11.11 -7.62 1.29
C ASN A 191 9.98 -6.81 1.93
N LEU A 192 9.31 -7.44 2.89
CA LEU A 192 8.27 -6.84 3.71
C LEU A 192 8.37 -7.41 5.12
N GLN A 193 8.51 -6.50 6.09
CA GLN A 193 8.54 -6.79 7.50
C GLN A 193 7.51 -5.91 8.22
N VAL A 194 6.70 -6.52 9.09
CA VAL A 194 5.90 -5.79 10.09
C VAL A 194 6.77 -5.61 11.32
N LEU A 195 6.83 -4.38 11.84
CA LEU A 195 7.64 -3.99 13.01
C LEU A 195 6.82 -4.02 14.31
#